data_AF-A0A373N7W1-F1
#
_entry.id   AF-A0A373N7W1-F1
#
_cell.length_a   1.000
_cell.length_b   1.000
_cell.length_c   1.000
_cell.angle_alpha   90.00
_cell.angle_beta   90.00
_cell.angle_gamma   90.00
#
_symmetry.space_group_name_H-M   'P 1'
#
loop_
_entity.id
_entity.type
_entity.pdbx_description
1 polymer ?
#
loop_
_entity_poly.entity_id
_entity_poly.type
_entity_poly.pdbx_seq_one_letter_code
_entity_poly.pdbx_strand_id
1 'polypeptide(L)' 'LRRNTNMTQDQVVAQLQLMGIEISKSTYAKLETNRMNIKVSELIALSKIFDADIAEFFFGLL' A
#
# COMPACT_ATOMS: atom_id res chain seq x y z
N LEU A 1 -4.76 6.58 -3.89
CA LEU A 1 -4.26 6.59 -2.49
C LEU A 1 -2.84 7.11 -2.38
N ARG A 2 -1.77 6.36 -2.69
CA ARG A 2 -0.37 6.85 -2.52
C ARG A 2 -0.08 8.22 -3.14
N ARG A 3 -0.55 8.47 -4.37
CA ARG A 3 -0.33 9.77 -5.04
C ARG A 3 -0.95 10.94 -4.29
N ASN A 4 -2.02 10.73 -3.54
CA ASN A 4 -2.70 11.77 -2.75
C ASN A 4 -1.89 12.16 -1.51
N THR A 5 -0.99 11.28 -1.04
CA THR A 5 -0.12 11.54 0.11
C THR A 5 1.24 12.10 -0.29
N ASN A 6 1.48 12.34 -1.59
CA ASN A 6 2.77 12.79 -2.15
C ASN A 6 3.96 11.87 -1.81
N MET A 7 3.70 10.60 -1.48
CA MET A 7 4.76 9.64 -1.16
C MET A 7 5.30 8.95 -2.41
N THR A 8 6.61 8.72 -2.45
CA THR A 8 7.26 7.81 -3.41
C THR A 8 7.03 6.35 -3.03
N GLN A 9 7.26 5.42 -3.96
CA GLN A 9 7.19 3.99 -3.65
C GLN A 9 8.21 3.58 -2.57
N ASP A 10 9.41 4.18 -2.60
CA ASP A 10 10.46 3.88 -1.61
C ASP A 10 10.03 4.32 -0.20
N GLN A 11 9.37 5.48 -0.08
CA GLN A 11 8.86 5.96 1.21
C GLN A 11 7.79 5.04 1.79
N VAL A 12 6.87 4.53 0.95
CA VAL A 12 5.84 3.58 1.41
C VAL A 12 6.46 2.25 1.84
N VAL A 13 7.42 1.73 1.07
CA VAL A 13 8.14 0.50 1.42
C VAL A 13 8.88 0.65 2.74
N ALA A 14 9.57 1.76 2.96
CA ALA A 14 10.25 2.04 4.22
C ALA A 14 9.27 2.04 5.40
N GLN A 15 8.11 2.68 5.25
CA GLN A 15 7.07 2.68 6.30
C GLN A 15 6.51 1.27 6.57
N LEU A 16 6.24 0.48 5.52
CA LEU A 16 5.81 -0.91 5.68
C LEU A 16 6.84 -1.74 6.45
N GLN A 17 8.13 -1.57 6.14
CA GLN A 17 9.22 -2.25 6.84
C GLN A 17 9.32 -1.83 8.31
N LEU A 18 9.16 -0.55 8.63
CA LEU A 18 9.09 -0.06 10.02
C LEU A 18 7.90 -0.67 10.79
N MET A 19 6.82 -1.03 10.10
CA MET A 19 5.67 -1.74 10.65
C MET A 19 5.85 -3.28 10.69
N GLY A 20 7.04 -3.79 10.38
CA GLY A 20 7.36 -5.22 10.38
C GLY A 20 6.86 -5.98 9.14
N ILE A 21 6.47 -5.27 8.08
CA ILE A 21 6.05 -5.87 6.80
C ILE A 21 7.24 -5.87 5.84
N GLU A 22 7.87 -7.02 5.72
CA GLU A 22 8.95 -7.23 4.75
C GLU A 22 8.42 -7.25 3.32
N ILE A 23 8.66 -6.17 2.59
CA ILE A 23 8.31 -6.03 1.18
C ILE A 23 9.41 -5.33 0.41
N SER A 24 9.62 -5.73 -0.84
CA SER A 24 10.53 -5.04 -1.76
C SER A 24 9.79 -3.95 -2.55
N LYS A 25 10.51 -2.95 -3.05
CA LYS A 25 9.95 -1.95 -3.98
C LYS A 25 9.31 -2.59 -5.21
N SER A 26 9.94 -3.62 -5.77
CA SER A 26 9.40 -4.32 -6.95
C SER A 26 8.09 -5.05 -6.65
N THR A 27 7.97 -5.64 -5.46
CA THR A 27 6.74 -6.27 -4.98
C THR A 27 5.64 -5.22 -4.79
N TYR A 28 5.95 -4.11 -4.12
CA TYR A 28 5.01 -3.01 -3.93
C TYR A 28 4.53 -2.42 -5.27
N ALA A 29 5.44 -2.23 -6.24
CA ALA A 29 5.07 -1.77 -7.58
C ALA A 29 4.15 -2.76 -8.32
N LYS A 30 4.29 -4.08 -8.09
CA LYS A 30 3.37 -5.09 -8.62
C LYS A 30 1.99 -5.01 -7.97
N LEU A 31 1.89 -4.70 -6.68
CA LEU A 31 0.61 -4.43 -6.02
C LEU A 31 -0.09 -3.22 -6.64
N GLU A 32 0.62 -2.09 -6.81
CA GLU A 32 0.05 -0.88 -7.41
C GLU A 32 -0.39 -1.05 -8.87
N THR A 33 0.16 -2.05 -9.57
CA THR A 33 -0.12 -2.32 -10.98
C THR A 33 -0.95 -3.58 -11.20
N ASN A 34 -1.57 -4.12 -10.15
CA ASN A 34 -2.43 -5.31 -10.19
C ASN A 34 -1.74 -6.55 -10.81
N ARG A 35 -0.42 -6.67 -10.62
CA ARG A 35 0.38 -7.84 -11.05
C ARG A 35 0.61 -8.83 -9.92
N MET A 36 0.12 -8.53 -8.72
CA MET A 36 0.20 -9.38 -7.53
C MET A 36 -0.95 -9.03 -6.59
N ASN A 37 -1.48 -10.04 -5.89
CA ASN A 37 -2.49 -9.84 -4.87
C ASN A 37 -1.88 -9.25 -3.59
N ILE A 38 -2.63 -8.35 -2.96
CA ILE A 38 -2.29 -7.75 -1.67
C ILE A 38 -2.67 -8.69 -0.51
N LYS A 39 -1.82 -8.78 0.52
CA LYS A 39 -2.15 -9.46 1.77
C LYS A 39 -2.98 -8.54 2.67
N VAL A 40 -3.82 -9.11 3.53
CA VAL A 40 -4.64 -8.32 4.47
C VAL A 40 -3.78 -7.47 5.41
N SER A 41 -2.63 -7.97 5.88
CA SER A 41 -1.70 -7.21 6.71
C SER A 41 -1.14 -5.98 5.99
N GLU A 42 -0.82 -6.11 4.69
CA GLU A 42 -0.36 -5.01 3.84
C GLU A 42 -1.48 -3.98 3.63
N LEU A 43 -2.71 -4.45 3.40
CA LEU A 43 -3.88 -3.57 3.23
C LEU A 43 -4.13 -2.71 4.49
N ILE A 44 -4.13 -3.33 5.67
CA ILE A 44 -4.31 -2.63 6.95
C ILE A 44 -3.17 -1.62 7.17
N ALA A 45 -1.93 -1.98 6.87
CA ALA A 45 -0.80 -1.07 7.03
C ALA A 45 -0.86 0.10 6.04
N LEU A 46 -1.23 -0.15 4.77
CA LEU A 46 -1.38 0.89 3.76
C LEU A 46 -2.53 1.85 4.09
N SER A 47 -3.63 1.37 4.67
CA SER A 47 -4.71 2.23 5.18
C SER A 47 -4.19 3.21 6.22
N LYS A 48 -3.34 2.75 7.15
CA LYS A 48 -2.69 3.62 8.15
C LYS A 48 -1.68 4.58 7.53
N ILE A 49 -0.84 4.11 6.61
CA ILE A 49 0.19 4.94 5.94
C ILE A 49 -0.46 6.04 5.11
N PHE A 50 -1.60 5.75 4.47
CA PHE A 50 -2.28 6.71 3.60
C PHE A 50 -3.34 7.54 4.30
N ASP A 51 -3.57 7.32 5.60
CA ASP A 51 -4.68 7.90 6.35
C ASP A 51 -6.01 7.80 5.58
N ALA A 52 -6.28 6.59 5.10
CA ALA A 52 -7.40 6.29 4.21
C ALA A 52 -8.26 5.17 4.79
N ASP A 53 -9.57 5.29 4.62
CA ASP A 53 -10.48 4.21 5.00
C ASP A 53 -10.25 2.97 4.12
N ILE A 54 -10.46 1.78 4.69
CA ILE A 54 -10.28 0.52 3.95
C ILE A 54 -11.19 0.48 2.71
N ALA A 55 -12.39 1.04 2.77
CA ALA A 55 -13.32 1.10 1.65
C ALA A 55 -12.75 1.86 0.44
N GLU A 56 -11.88 2.85 0.65
CA GLU A 56 -11.29 3.62 -0.44
C GLU A 56 -10.39 2.78 -1.36
N PHE A 57 -9.82 1.67 -0.86
CA PHE A 57 -9.04 0.74 -1.69
C PHE A 57 -9.90 -0.02 -2.70
N PHE A 58 -11.20 -0.07 -2.47
CA PHE A 58 -12.18 -0.77 -3.31
C PHE A 58 -13.05 0.20 -4.11
N PHE A 59 -12.69 1.49 -4.17
CA PHE A 59 -13.42 2.48 -4.96
C PHE A 59 -13.52 2.03 -6.44
N GLY A 60 -14.75 2.00 -6.97
CA GLY A 60 -15.05 1.53 -8.33
C GLY A 60 -15.21 0.00 -8.46
N LEU A 61 -15.06 -0.75 -7.37
CA LEU A 61 -15.43 -2.17 -7.27
C LEU A 61 -16.63 -2.40 -6.34
N LEU A 62 -16.81 -1.50 -5.37
CA LEU A 62 -17.97 -1.41 -4.47
C LEU A 62 -18.88 -0.23 -4.87
#